data_AF-A0A7Y1VVZ0-F1
#
_entry.id   AF-A0A7Y1VVZ0-F1
#
_cell.length_a   1.000
_cell.length_b   1.000
_cell.length_c   1.000
_cell.angle_alpha   90.00
_cell.angle_beta   90.00
_cell.angle_gamma   90.00
#
_symmetry.space_group_name_H-M   'P 1'
#
loop_
_entity.id
_entity.type
_entity.pdbx_description
1 polymer ?
#
loop_
_entity_poly.entity_id
_entity_poly.type
_entity_poly.pdbx_seq_one_letter_code
_entity_poly.pdbx_strand_id
1 'polypeptide(L)'
;PVGGVTVFEDAGTEVNVTVVSATKRQIMLTYIPALGIGNTAVPINFEFVCTVVVPDKAQGSGLRCATGILLDQPKAADLATFNLNDDSTFDLALVEDSTDDCGGGSSFVVMRFTKKQ
;
A
#
# COMPACT_ATOMS: atom_id res chain seq x y z
N PRO A 1 -4.57 14.15 18.05
CA PRO A 1 -5.07 13.05 17.19
C PRO A 1 -5.38 13.62 15.80
N VAL A 2 -4.44 13.51 14.87
CA VAL A 2 -4.64 14.00 13.49
C VAL A 2 -5.22 12.83 12.71
N GLY A 3 -6.43 13.02 12.18
CA GLY A 3 -7.26 11.97 11.60
C GLY A 3 -6.60 11.35 10.38
N GLY A 4 -6.42 10.02 10.44
CA GLY A 4 -6.04 9.23 9.27
C GLY A 4 -7.21 9.21 8.29
N VAL A 5 -7.01 9.84 7.15
CA VAL A 5 -7.86 9.60 5.97
C VAL A 5 -7.45 8.25 5.41
N THR A 6 -8.40 7.33 5.27
CA THR A 6 -8.21 6.04 4.59
C THR A 6 -8.19 6.26 3.08
N VAL A 7 -7.01 6.36 2.46
CA VAL A 7 -6.86 6.68 1.01
C VAL A 7 -6.67 5.43 0.12
N PHE A 8 -7.07 4.25 0.59
CA PHE A 8 -7.32 3.09 -0.25
C PHE A 8 -8.77 2.64 -0.01
N GLU A 9 -9.70 3.21 -0.78
CA GLU A 9 -11.15 3.22 -0.48
C GLU A 9 -11.91 1.93 -0.87
N ASP A 10 -11.22 0.90 -1.33
CA ASP A 10 -11.83 -0.32 -1.88
C ASP A 10 -11.94 -1.45 -0.83
N ALA A 11 -12.71 -1.20 0.23
CA ALA A 11 -13.00 -2.22 1.22
C ALA A 11 -13.79 -3.39 0.59
N GLY A 12 -13.28 -4.61 0.70
CA GLY A 12 -13.94 -5.83 0.20
C GLY A 12 -13.59 -6.23 -1.23
N THR A 13 -12.65 -5.52 -1.89
CA THR A 13 -12.14 -5.93 -3.20
C THR A 13 -11.27 -7.18 -3.09
N GLU A 14 -11.58 -8.20 -3.90
CA GLU A 14 -10.75 -9.40 -3.99
C GLU A 14 -9.50 -9.14 -4.83
N VAL A 15 -8.35 -9.52 -4.28
CA VAL A 15 -7.03 -9.27 -4.85
C VAL A 15 -6.18 -10.53 -4.76
N ASN A 16 -5.37 -10.76 -5.78
CA ASN A 16 -4.41 -11.86 -5.78
C ASN A 16 -3.05 -11.36 -5.31
N VAL A 17 -2.54 -11.93 -4.22
CA VAL A 17 -1.18 -11.71 -3.75
C VAL A 17 -0.28 -12.75 -4.42
N THR A 18 0.67 -12.31 -5.23
CA THR A 18 1.63 -13.17 -5.91
C THR A 18 2.93 -13.29 -5.13
N VAL A 19 3.53 -14.48 -5.15
CA VAL A 19 4.85 -14.74 -4.55
C VAL A 19 5.93 -14.35 -5.56
N VAL A 20 6.81 -13.44 -5.17
CA VAL A 20 7.96 -13.00 -5.99
C VAL A 20 9.25 -13.71 -5.56
N SER A 21 9.47 -13.83 -4.24
CA SER A 21 10.59 -14.55 -3.64
C SER A 21 10.20 -15.15 -2.29
N ALA A 22 11.15 -15.69 -1.52
CA ALA A 22 10.88 -16.24 -0.19
C ALA A 22 10.13 -15.23 0.71
N THR A 23 10.61 -13.99 0.78
CA THR A 23 10.04 -12.91 1.61
C THR A 23 9.20 -11.92 0.82
N LYS A 24 9.43 -11.79 -0.50
CA LYS A 24 8.79 -10.77 -1.34
C LYS A 24 7.46 -11.22 -1.92
N ARG A 25 6.49 -10.31 -1.88
CA ARG A 25 5.13 -10.45 -2.41
C ARG A 25 4.79 -9.25 -3.27
N GLN A 26 3.85 -9.44 -4.17
CA GLN A 26 3.31 -8.39 -5.02
C GLN A 26 1.78 -8.48 -5.05
N ILE A 27 1.14 -7.33 -5.12
CA ILE A 27 -0.31 -7.20 -5.28
C ILE A 27 -0.61 -6.17 -6.36
N MET A 28 -1.63 -6.41 -7.18
CA MET A 28 -2.12 -5.43 -8.15
C MET A 28 -3.24 -4.62 -7.51
N LEU A 29 -3.06 -3.30 -7.39
CA LEU A 29 -4.04 -2.41 -6.76
C LEU A 29 -4.28 -1.15 -7.59
N THR A 30 -5.53 -0.72 -7.66
CA THR A 30 -5.90 0.59 -8.20
C THR A 30 -5.87 1.60 -7.06
N TYR A 31 -4.99 2.59 -7.15
CA TYR A 31 -4.88 3.65 -6.15
C TYR A 31 -5.94 4.73 -6.37
N ILE A 32 -6.73 5.07 -5.33
CA ILE A 32 -7.87 5.99 -5.40
C ILE A 32 -8.83 5.70 -6.59
N PRO A 33 -9.47 4.52 -6.62
CA PRO A 33 -10.39 4.16 -7.71
C PRO A 33 -11.63 5.07 -7.76
N ALA A 34 -12.02 5.67 -6.62
CA ALA A 34 -13.19 6.53 -6.50
C ALA A 34 -13.15 7.79 -7.38
N LEU A 35 -11.96 8.26 -7.77
CA LEU A 35 -11.85 9.40 -8.68
C LEU A 35 -12.35 9.07 -10.10
N GLY A 36 -12.47 7.78 -10.46
CA GLY A 36 -13.06 7.38 -11.75
C GLY A 36 -12.27 7.87 -12.98
N ILE A 37 -10.98 8.20 -12.80
CA ILE A 37 -10.12 8.80 -13.82
C ILE A 37 -9.52 7.79 -14.82
N GLY A 38 -10.03 6.56 -14.83
CA GLY A 38 -9.56 5.49 -15.74
C GLY A 38 -8.16 4.97 -15.39
N ASN A 39 -7.72 5.14 -14.15
CA ASN A 39 -6.46 4.59 -13.66
C ASN A 39 -6.52 3.07 -13.58
N THR A 40 -5.44 2.44 -14.02
CA THR A 40 -5.29 0.97 -14.04
C THR A 40 -4.61 0.49 -12.76
N ALA A 41 -4.87 -0.76 -12.37
CA ALA A 41 -4.16 -1.38 -11.27
C ALA A 41 -2.64 -1.40 -11.53
N VAL A 42 -1.86 -1.01 -10.52
CA VAL A 42 -0.39 -1.00 -10.54
C VAL A 42 0.17 -2.05 -9.58
N PRO A 43 1.37 -2.58 -9.83
CA PRO A 43 2.02 -3.52 -8.94
C PRO A 43 2.55 -2.80 -7.69
N ILE A 44 2.09 -3.24 -6.51
CA ILE A 44 2.64 -2.86 -5.22
C ILE A 44 3.39 -4.06 -4.64
N ASN A 45 4.66 -3.86 -4.33
CA ASN A 45 5.59 -4.85 -3.79
C ASN A 45 5.84 -4.59 -2.30
N PHE A 46 5.96 -5.69 -1.56
CA PHE A 46 6.28 -5.66 -0.14
C PHE A 46 6.95 -6.96 0.31
N GLU A 47 7.62 -6.92 1.44
CA GLU A 47 8.34 -8.05 2.02
C GLU A 47 7.90 -8.35 3.45
N PHE A 48 7.87 -9.63 3.80
CA PHE A 48 7.73 -10.08 5.18
C PHE A 48 9.11 -10.32 5.79
N VAL A 49 9.51 -9.47 6.74
CA VAL A 49 10.84 -9.52 7.38
C VAL A 49 10.67 -9.39 8.89
N CYS A 50 11.21 -10.32 9.68
CA CYS A 50 11.21 -10.23 11.15
C CYS A 50 9.86 -9.78 11.77
N THR A 51 8.74 -10.37 11.34
CA THR A 51 7.35 -10.05 11.78
C THR A 51 6.80 -8.68 11.36
N VAL A 52 7.52 -7.93 10.50
CA VAL A 52 7.03 -6.69 9.89
C VAL A 52 6.76 -6.86 8.39
N VAL A 53 5.86 -6.03 7.89
CA VAL A 53 5.51 -5.90 6.46
C VAL A 53 6.18 -4.63 5.93
N VAL A 54 7.15 -4.80 5.04
CA VAL A 54 7.99 -3.72 4.51
C VAL A 54 7.66 -3.48 3.05
N PRO A 55 6.94 -2.41 2.68
CA PRO A 55 6.74 -2.05 1.28
C PRO A 55 8.05 -1.61 0.62
N ASP A 56 8.17 -1.84 -0.69
CA ASP A 56 9.23 -1.22 -1.49
C ASP A 56 9.07 0.32 -1.48
N LYS A 57 10.18 1.03 -1.66
CA LYS A 57 10.19 2.49 -1.78
C LYS A 57 9.85 2.97 -3.19
N ALA A 58 9.39 4.23 -3.28
CA ALA A 58 9.22 4.96 -4.54
C ALA A 58 8.43 4.18 -5.61
N GLN A 59 7.38 3.49 -5.18
CA GLN A 59 6.52 2.71 -6.07
C GLN A 59 5.54 3.66 -6.77
N GLY A 60 5.48 3.61 -8.10
CA GLY A 60 4.57 4.47 -8.85
C GLY A 60 3.11 4.06 -8.62
N SER A 61 2.29 4.99 -8.16
CA SER A 61 0.84 4.77 -8.00
C SER A 61 0.07 4.67 -9.32
N GLY A 62 0.71 5.02 -10.44
CA GLY A 62 0.08 5.16 -11.76
C GLY A 62 -0.63 6.51 -11.96
N LEU A 63 -0.75 7.32 -10.92
CA LEU A 63 -1.32 8.67 -10.99
C LEU A 63 -0.23 9.74 -11.10
N ARG A 64 -0.60 10.89 -11.67
CA ARG A 64 0.28 12.05 -11.84
C ARG A 64 -0.49 13.35 -11.67
N CYS A 65 0.09 14.30 -10.94
CA CYS A 65 -0.30 15.70 -10.99
C CYS A 65 0.68 16.48 -11.88
N ALA A 66 1.99 16.29 -11.65
CA ALA A 66 3.05 16.86 -12.49
C ALA A 66 4.05 15.79 -12.95
N THR A 67 4.76 15.19 -12.02
CA THR A 67 5.83 14.20 -12.26
C THR A 67 5.38 12.77 -12.02
N GLY A 68 4.53 12.55 -11.03
CA GLY A 68 3.99 11.25 -10.64
C GLY A 68 3.89 11.09 -9.13
N ILE A 69 2.77 10.52 -8.69
CA ILE A 69 2.52 10.25 -7.27
C ILE A 69 3.24 8.95 -6.90
N LEU A 70 4.17 9.06 -5.96
CA LEU A 70 4.94 7.93 -5.43
C LEU A 70 4.37 7.44 -4.09
N LEU A 71 4.40 6.12 -3.93
CA LEU A 71 4.09 5.41 -2.70
C LEU A 71 5.41 4.94 -2.09
N ASP A 72 5.66 5.33 -0.85
CA ASP A 72 6.89 5.03 -0.12
C ASP A 72 6.60 4.23 1.15
N GLN A 73 7.64 3.67 1.74
CA GLN A 73 7.56 3.04 3.04
C GLN A 73 7.38 4.09 4.15
N PRO A 74 6.64 3.76 5.21
CA PRO A 74 6.60 4.62 6.39
C PRO A 74 7.90 4.52 7.20
N LYS A 75 7.98 5.32 8.27
CA LYS A 75 9.11 5.21 9.21
C LYS A 75 9.08 3.84 9.89
N ALA A 76 10.24 3.35 10.33
CA ALA A 76 10.36 2.01 10.90
C ALA A 76 9.41 1.74 12.08
N ALA A 77 9.09 2.76 12.88
CA ALA A 77 8.16 2.65 14.01
C ALA A 77 6.68 2.50 13.58
N ASP A 78 6.37 2.83 12.33
CA ASP A 78 5.02 2.85 11.76
C ASP A 78 4.80 1.70 10.75
N LEU A 79 5.76 0.78 10.63
CA LEU A 79 5.60 -0.43 9.80
C LEU A 79 4.53 -1.34 10.40
N ALA A 80 3.72 -1.92 9.51
CA ALA A 80 2.74 -2.92 9.90
C ALA A 80 3.43 -4.21 10.37
N THR A 81 2.81 -4.90 11.33
CA THR A 81 3.25 -6.21 11.82
C THR A 81 2.31 -7.30 11.34
N PHE A 82 2.82 -8.53 11.22
CA PHE A 82 2.00 -9.71 10.93
C PHE A 82 2.29 -10.83 11.93
N ASN A 83 1.31 -11.71 12.15
CA ASN A 83 1.44 -12.84 13.04
C ASN A 83 1.90 -14.08 12.25
N LEU A 84 3.06 -14.64 12.61
CA LEU A 84 3.56 -15.87 11.97
C LEU A 84 2.67 -17.10 12.23
N ASN A 85 1.88 -17.09 13.31
CA ASN A 85 0.99 -18.18 13.68
C ASN A 85 -0.44 -18.00 13.13
N ASP A 86 -0.74 -16.84 12.53
CA ASP A 86 -2.05 -16.52 11.96
C ASP A 86 -1.87 -15.65 10.72
N ASP A 87 -1.88 -16.30 9.54
CA ASP A 87 -1.77 -15.65 8.24
C ASP A 87 -3.14 -15.24 7.66
N SER A 88 -4.20 -15.24 8.46
CA SER A 88 -5.55 -14.88 8.00
C SER A 88 -5.66 -13.41 7.64
N THR A 89 -4.84 -12.54 8.25
CA THR A 89 -4.82 -11.10 7.95
C THR A 89 -3.41 -10.54 8.03
N PHE A 90 -3.16 -9.49 7.26
CA PHE A 90 -1.99 -8.63 7.44
C PHE A 90 -2.32 -7.20 7.02
N ASP A 91 -1.60 -6.25 7.60
CA ASP A 91 -1.69 -4.85 7.22
C ASP A 91 -0.50 -4.45 6.34
N LEU A 92 -0.74 -3.53 5.42
CA LEU A 92 0.27 -2.84 4.63
C LEU A 92 0.14 -1.35 4.87
N ALA A 93 1.16 -0.75 5.50
CA ALA A 93 1.24 0.68 5.74
C ALA A 93 2.11 1.34 4.65
N LEU A 94 1.66 2.47 4.10
CA LEU A 94 2.33 3.24 3.05
C LEU A 94 2.30 4.73 3.37
N VAL A 95 3.24 5.46 2.79
CA VAL A 95 3.19 6.92 2.68
C VAL A 95 2.91 7.25 1.22
N GLU A 96 1.77 7.89 0.95
CA GLU A 96 1.41 8.35 -0.38
C GLU A 96 1.86 9.79 -0.63
N ASP A 97 1.94 10.15 -1.91
CA ASP A 97 2.43 11.43 -2.41
C ASP A 97 3.72 11.87 -1.70
N SER A 98 4.68 10.95 -1.60
CA SER A 98 5.89 11.14 -0.79
C SER A 98 6.77 12.29 -1.26
N THR A 99 6.58 12.75 -2.50
CA THR A 99 7.27 13.87 -3.12
C THR A 99 6.41 15.14 -3.23
N ASP A 100 5.19 15.13 -2.68
CA ASP A 100 4.25 16.24 -2.75
C ASP A 100 3.99 16.72 -4.19
N ASP A 101 3.77 15.77 -5.11
CA ASP A 101 3.55 16.04 -6.54
C ASP A 101 2.27 16.84 -6.78
N CYS A 102 1.29 16.72 -5.88
CA CYS A 102 0.00 17.41 -5.98
C CYS A 102 -0.12 18.63 -5.04
N GLY A 103 0.92 18.98 -4.28
CA GLY A 103 0.93 20.15 -3.38
C GLY A 103 0.07 19.99 -2.12
N GLY A 104 -0.42 18.78 -1.83
CA GLY A 104 -1.24 18.45 -0.66
C GLY A 104 -0.45 17.93 0.55
N GLY A 105 0.84 17.67 0.37
CA GLY A 105 1.71 16.96 1.30
C GLY A 105 1.53 15.44 1.24
N SER A 106 2.49 14.74 1.82
CA SER A 106 2.41 13.28 1.95
C SER A 106 1.40 12.85 3.01
N SER A 107 0.74 11.73 2.75
CA SER A 107 -0.28 11.17 3.64
C SER A 107 0.06 9.73 4.02
N PHE A 108 -0.42 9.30 5.17
CA PHE A 108 -0.17 7.94 5.69
C PHE A 108 -1.42 7.09 5.53
N VAL A 109 -1.26 5.90 4.97
CA VAL A 109 -2.37 4.99 4.70
C VAL A 109 -2.06 3.58 5.15
N VAL A 110 -3.06 2.89 5.68
CA VAL A 110 -2.98 1.49 6.08
C VAL A 110 -4.08 0.70 5.38
N MET A 111 -3.69 -0.36 4.68
CA MET A 111 -4.60 -1.32 4.07
C MET A 111 -4.58 -2.62 4.87
N ARG A 112 -5.75 -3.19 5.14
CA ARG A 112 -5.86 -4.52 5.76
C ARG A 112 -6.30 -5.55 4.72
N PHE A 113 -5.51 -6.60 4.58
CA PHE A 113 -5.83 -7.74 3.73
C PHE A 113 -6.34 -8.88 4.59
N THR A 114 -7.41 -9.54 4.13
CA THR A 114 -7.96 -10.74 4.74
C THR A 114 -7.91 -11.87 3.72
N LYS A 115 -7.38 -13.01 4.13
CA LYS A 115 -7.32 -14.23 3.32
C LYS A 115 -8.73 -14.74 3.05
N LYS A 116 -9.06 -14.95 1.79
CA LYS A 116 -10.31 -15.61 1.40
C LYS A 116 -10.19 -17.12 1.69
N GLN A 117 -11.19 -17.68 2.36
CA GLN A 117 -11.29 -19.12 2.63
C GLN A 117 -11.64 -19.91 1.37
#